data_AF-A0ABD7QG24-F1
#
_entry.id   AF-A0ABD7QG24-F1
#
_cell.length_a   1.000
_cell.length_b   1.000
_cell.length_c   1.000
_cell.angle_alpha   90.00
_cell.angle_beta   90.00
_cell.angle_gamma   90.00
#
_symmetry.space_group_name_H-M   'P 1'
#
loop_
_entity.id
_entity.type
_entity.pdbx_description
1 polymer ?
#
loop_
_entity_poly.entity_id
_entity_poly.type
_entity_poly.pdbx_seq_one_letter_code
_entity_poly.pdbx_strand_id
1 'polypeptide(L)'
;MIAALSGCQQNRTSTLSPGVSSEAQLEQLSSVAAGARYLKNKCNRSDLPADEALTQAAWNVGKKRGWGNIDYATLAQRSAQMYQQLQQDSTPETTKCSQFNRQLAPFIAGLGRE
;
A
#
# COMPACT_ATOMS: atom_id res chain seq x y z
N MET A 1 -20.65 50.12 15.75
CA MET A 1 -19.75 48.96 15.96
C MET A 1 -19.33 48.46 14.59
N ILE A 2 -18.09 48.71 14.21
CA ILE A 2 -17.54 48.27 12.91
C ILE A 2 -16.93 46.89 13.15
N ALA A 3 -17.58 45.85 12.64
CA ALA A 3 -17.05 44.50 12.67
C ALA A 3 -15.94 44.41 11.60
N ALA A 4 -14.69 44.41 12.04
CA ALA A 4 -13.55 44.11 11.18
C ALA A 4 -13.60 42.63 10.78
N LEU A 5 -13.89 42.35 9.51
CA LEU A 5 -13.68 41.03 8.92
C LEU A 5 -12.16 40.84 8.74
N SER A 6 -11.51 40.22 9.72
CA SER A 6 -10.17 39.66 9.54
C SER A 6 -10.27 38.45 8.61
N GLY A 7 -10.16 38.71 7.31
CA GLY A 7 -9.95 37.66 6.31
C GLY A 7 -8.60 36.99 6.56
N CYS A 8 -8.61 35.67 6.78
CA CYS A 8 -7.39 34.87 6.71
C CYS A 8 -6.83 34.99 5.29
N GLN A 9 -5.82 35.84 5.09
CA GLN A 9 -4.90 35.70 3.97
C GLN A 9 -4.13 34.39 4.18
N GLN A 10 -4.69 33.28 3.70
CA GLN A 10 -3.88 32.11 3.39
C GLN A 10 -3.01 32.49 2.20
N ASN A 11 -1.81 32.95 2.54
CA ASN A 11 -0.68 33.07 1.65
C ASN A 11 -0.51 31.71 0.95
N ARG A 12 -1.08 31.56 -0.25
CA ARG A 12 -0.83 30.39 -1.10
C ARG A 12 0.56 30.57 -1.68
N THR A 13 1.56 30.36 -0.83
CA THR A 13 2.84 29.86 -1.32
C THR A 13 2.49 28.58 -2.05
N SER A 14 2.74 28.55 -3.36
CA SER A 14 2.65 27.34 -4.16
C SER A 14 3.76 26.38 -3.71
N THR A 15 3.61 25.76 -2.55
CA THR A 15 4.45 24.62 -2.17
C THR A 15 3.82 23.41 -2.83
N LEU A 16 4.58 22.83 -3.77
CA LEU A 16 4.34 21.53 -4.36
C LEU A 16 3.71 20.58 -3.34
N SER A 17 2.67 19.84 -3.75
CA SER A 17 2.09 18.76 -2.95
C SER A 17 3.20 18.02 -2.20
N PRO A 18 3.12 17.87 -0.87
CA PRO A 18 4.17 17.14 -0.15
C PRO A 18 4.22 15.74 -0.77
N GLY A 19 5.32 15.43 -1.45
CA GLY A 19 5.55 14.09 -1.95
C GLY A 19 5.40 13.12 -0.78
N VAL A 20 4.68 12.02 -0.97
CA VAL A 20 4.58 10.95 0.02
C VAL A 20 6.01 10.59 0.47
N SER A 21 6.30 10.55 1.78
CA SER A 21 7.67 10.28 2.26
C SER A 21 8.13 8.88 1.82
N SER A 22 9.44 8.66 1.73
CA SER A 22 9.99 7.35 1.36
C SER A 22 9.49 6.23 2.27
N GLU A 23 9.34 6.50 3.56
CA GLU A 23 8.79 5.56 4.55
C GLU A 23 7.32 5.26 4.25
N ALA A 24 6.50 6.28 4.01
CA ALA A 24 5.08 6.08 3.68
C ALA A 24 4.90 5.34 2.35
N GLN A 25 5.76 5.57 1.37
CA GLN A 25 5.80 4.81 0.12
C GLN A 25 6.15 3.34 0.39
N LEU A 26 7.20 3.07 1.17
CA LEU A 26 7.61 1.71 1.56
C LEU A 26 6.48 0.99 2.30
N GLU A 27 5.88 1.64 3.30
CA GLU A 27 4.77 1.08 4.08
C GLU A 27 3.59 0.72 3.19
N GLN A 28 3.22 1.61 2.26
CA GLN A 28 2.10 1.38 1.36
C GLN A 28 2.36 0.18 0.44
N LEU A 29 3.51 0.11 -0.22
CA LEU A 29 3.82 -1.00 -1.12
C LEU A 29 3.97 -2.33 -0.37
N SER A 30 4.61 -2.30 0.80
CA SER A 30 4.79 -3.47 1.66
C SER A 30 3.45 -4.00 2.17
N SER A 31 2.52 -3.12 2.53
CA SER A 31 1.17 -3.48 2.98
C SER A 31 0.37 -4.16 1.87
N VAL A 32 0.48 -3.66 0.64
CA VAL A 32 -0.18 -4.26 -0.53
C VAL A 32 0.39 -5.65 -0.81
N ALA A 33 1.72 -5.81 -0.83
CA ALA A 33 2.36 -7.11 -1.02
C ALA A 33 1.96 -8.11 0.08
N ALA A 34 2.00 -7.68 1.35
CA ALA A 34 1.65 -8.51 2.49
C ALA A 34 0.18 -8.94 2.48
N GLY A 35 -0.74 -8.01 2.18
CA GLY A 35 -2.17 -8.30 2.09
C GLY A 35 -2.51 -9.23 0.91
N ALA A 36 -1.86 -9.06 -0.24
CA ALA A 36 -2.05 -9.94 -1.39
C ALA A 36 -1.51 -11.35 -1.11
N ARG A 37 -0.35 -11.44 -0.44
CA ARG A 37 0.20 -12.69 0.07
C ARG A 37 -0.74 -13.36 1.07
N TYR A 38 -1.38 -12.58 1.95
CA TYR A 38 -2.37 -13.10 2.88
C TYR A 38 -3.59 -13.67 2.15
N LEU A 39 -4.10 -12.97 1.15
CA LEU A 39 -5.19 -13.47 0.31
C LEU A 39 -4.86 -14.83 -0.32
N LYS A 40 -3.67 -14.96 -0.91
CA LYS A 40 -3.21 -16.20 -1.52
C LYS A 40 -3.18 -17.36 -0.53
N ASN A 41 -2.55 -17.14 0.63
CA ASN A 41 -2.18 -18.22 1.54
C ASN A 41 -3.23 -18.53 2.61
N LYS A 42 -4.16 -17.60 2.89
CA LYS A 42 -5.15 -17.72 3.97
C LYS A 42 -6.60 -17.54 3.49
N CYS A 43 -6.83 -17.05 2.28
CA CYS A 43 -8.17 -16.71 1.79
C CYS A 43 -8.60 -17.46 0.54
N ASN A 44 -8.00 -18.63 0.26
CA ASN A 44 -8.33 -19.49 -0.89
C ASN A 44 -8.22 -18.80 -2.27
N ARG A 45 -7.35 -17.79 -2.39
CA ARG A 45 -7.08 -17.10 -3.67
C ARG A 45 -5.95 -17.78 -4.44
N SER A 46 -6.18 -19.03 -4.84
CA SER A 46 -5.22 -19.81 -5.63
C SER A 46 -4.97 -19.26 -7.04
N ASP A 47 -5.83 -18.34 -7.50
CA ASP A 47 -5.68 -17.58 -8.74
C ASP A 47 -4.53 -16.54 -8.67
N LEU A 48 -4.10 -16.14 -7.47
CA LEU A 48 -2.99 -15.21 -7.31
C LEU A 48 -1.63 -15.89 -7.58
N PRO A 49 -0.66 -15.18 -8.17
CA PRO A 49 0.67 -15.72 -8.49
C PRO A 49 1.50 -16.01 -7.23
N ALA A 50 2.74 -16.46 -7.38
CA ALA A 50 3.63 -16.75 -6.25
C ALA A 50 3.93 -15.50 -5.38
N ASP A 51 4.29 -15.72 -4.11
CA ASP A 51 4.56 -14.66 -3.13
C ASP A 51 5.63 -13.65 -3.63
N GLU A 52 6.66 -14.15 -4.30
CA GLU A 52 7.71 -13.31 -4.91
C GLU A 52 7.16 -12.44 -6.04
N ALA A 53 6.31 -13.00 -6.91
CA ALA A 53 5.67 -12.25 -7.99
C ALA A 53 4.72 -11.16 -7.44
N LEU A 54 4.01 -11.43 -6.33
CA LEU A 54 3.20 -10.42 -5.65
C LEU A 54 4.04 -9.27 -5.07
N THR A 55 5.22 -9.60 -4.53
CA THR A 55 6.17 -8.61 -4.00
C THR A 55 6.77 -7.78 -5.13
N GLN A 56 7.18 -8.42 -6.21
CA GLN A 56 7.67 -7.78 -7.43
C GLN A 56 6.63 -6.84 -8.05
N ALA A 57 5.36 -7.27 -8.09
CA ALA A 57 4.26 -6.45 -8.56
C ALA A 57 4.06 -5.18 -7.74
N ALA A 58 4.10 -5.27 -6.41
CA ALA A 58 4.03 -4.10 -5.55
C ALA A 58 5.23 -3.16 -5.80
N TRP A 59 6.44 -3.70 -5.97
CA TRP A 59 7.61 -2.90 -6.31
C TRP A 59 7.49 -2.21 -7.68
N ASN A 60 6.96 -2.91 -8.68
CA ASN A 60 6.68 -2.37 -10.01
C ASN A 60 5.64 -1.24 -9.97
N VAL A 61 4.63 -1.31 -9.09
CA VAL A 61 3.70 -0.21 -8.84
C VAL A 61 4.44 1.03 -8.33
N GLY A 62 5.42 0.88 -7.42
CA GLY A 62 6.28 1.97 -6.97
C GLY A 62 7.02 2.64 -8.13
N LYS A 63 7.69 1.84 -8.97
CA LYS A 63 8.40 2.35 -10.16
C LYS A 63 7.48 3.12 -11.11
N LYS A 64 6.29 2.59 -11.40
CA LYS A 64 5.28 3.25 -12.25
C LYS A 64 4.80 4.59 -11.68
N ARG A 65 4.84 4.75 -10.35
CA ARG A 65 4.50 6.01 -9.65
C ARG A 65 5.68 6.98 -9.53
N GLY A 66 6.86 6.63 -10.04
CA GLY A 66 8.08 7.44 -9.87
C GLY A 66 8.72 7.32 -8.48
N TRP A 67 8.37 6.30 -7.70
CA TRP A 67 8.95 6.04 -6.38
C TRP A 67 10.26 5.26 -6.52
N GLY A 68 11.28 5.92 -7.09
CA GLY A 68 12.54 5.31 -7.51
C GLY A 68 13.50 4.93 -6.37
N ASN A 69 13.23 5.34 -5.13
CA ASN A 69 14.15 5.18 -4.01
C ASN A 69 13.86 3.94 -3.13
N ILE A 70 12.84 3.15 -3.48
CA ILE A 70 12.51 1.93 -2.73
C ILE A 70 13.27 0.76 -3.32
N ASP A 71 14.26 0.29 -2.56
CA ASP A 71 14.95 -0.96 -2.81
C ASP A 71 14.00 -2.17 -2.66
N TYR A 72 14.13 -3.14 -3.57
CA TYR A 72 13.28 -4.33 -3.58
C TYR A 72 13.47 -5.18 -2.32
N ALA A 73 14.72 -5.38 -1.86
CA ALA A 73 14.99 -6.20 -0.69
C ALA A 73 14.39 -5.59 0.58
N THR A 74 14.45 -4.26 0.69
CA THR A 74 13.82 -3.50 1.78
C THR A 74 12.29 -3.67 1.79
N LEU A 75 11.65 -3.57 0.62
CA LEU A 75 10.21 -3.82 0.48
C LEU A 75 9.85 -5.27 0.81
N ALA A 76 10.62 -6.24 0.31
CA ALA A 76 10.40 -7.66 0.55
C ALA A 76 10.54 -8.02 2.04
N GLN A 77 11.55 -7.46 2.72
CA GLN A 77 11.72 -7.64 4.16
C GLN A 77 10.54 -7.05 4.93
N ARG A 78 10.11 -5.83 4.59
CA ARG A 78 9.02 -5.15 5.29
C ARG A 78 7.67 -5.83 5.05
N SER A 79 7.39 -6.28 3.83
CA SER A 79 6.17 -7.03 3.51
C SER A 79 6.12 -8.38 4.25
N ALA A 80 7.26 -9.07 4.39
CA ALA A 80 7.34 -10.29 5.17
C ALA A 80 7.02 -10.06 6.65
N GLN A 81 7.54 -8.98 7.24
CA GLN A 81 7.20 -8.59 8.62
C GLN A 81 5.70 -8.32 8.78
N MET A 82 5.10 -7.53 7.89
CA MET A 82 3.67 -7.23 7.92
C MET A 82 2.82 -8.51 7.75
N TYR A 83 3.23 -9.44 6.87
CA TYR A 83 2.54 -10.71 6.72
C TYR A 83 2.55 -11.55 8.02
N GLN A 84 3.65 -11.52 8.78
CA GLN A 84 3.69 -12.17 10.10
C GLN A 84 2.75 -11.47 11.10
N GLN A 85 2.71 -10.14 11.10
CA GLN A 85 1.79 -9.37 11.95
C GLN A 85 0.33 -9.68 11.62
N LEU A 86 -0.02 -9.80 10.33
CA LEU A 86 -1.36 -10.19 9.90
C LEU A 86 -1.77 -11.59 10.36
N GLN A 87 -0.82 -12.51 10.55
CA GLN A 87 -1.10 -13.84 11.08
C GLN A 87 -1.31 -13.83 12.60
N GLN A 88 -0.68 -12.89 13.31
CA GLN A 88 -0.79 -12.74 14.76
C GLN A 88 -1.97 -11.86 15.18
N ASP A 89 -2.45 -11.01 14.28
CA ASP A 89 -3.62 -10.16 14.51
C ASP A 89 -4.87 -11.01 14.84
N SER A 90 -5.66 -10.57 15.82
CA SER A 90 -6.82 -11.32 16.32
C SER A 90 -8.10 -11.11 15.52
N THR A 91 -8.09 -10.28 14.48
CA THR A 91 -9.25 -10.08 13.60
C THR A 91 -9.64 -11.42 12.95
N PRO A 92 -10.94 -11.78 12.93
CA PRO A 92 -11.39 -13.01 12.29
C PRO A 92 -10.92 -13.14 10.84
N GLU A 93 -10.53 -14.35 10.44
CA GLU A 93 -10.00 -14.62 9.08
C GLU A 93 -10.98 -14.18 7.99
N THR A 94 -12.28 -14.46 8.17
CA THR A 94 -13.35 -14.03 7.26
C THR A 94 -13.40 -12.51 7.09
N THR A 95 -13.17 -11.75 8.17
CA THR A 95 -13.10 -10.28 8.13
C THR A 95 -11.84 -9.81 7.39
N LYS A 96 -10.66 -10.38 7.68
CA LYS A 96 -9.42 -10.06 6.96
C LYS A 96 -9.56 -10.33 5.46
N CYS A 97 -10.04 -11.51 5.10
CA CYS A 97 -10.21 -11.93 3.72
C CYS A 97 -11.22 -11.05 2.97
N SER A 98 -12.37 -10.73 3.56
CA SER A 98 -13.35 -9.85 2.91
C SER A 98 -12.84 -8.42 2.74
N GLN A 99 -12.13 -7.88 3.73
CA GLN A 99 -11.53 -6.54 3.62
C GLN A 99 -10.43 -6.49 2.57
N PHE A 100 -9.47 -7.41 2.60
CA PHE A 100 -8.38 -7.44 1.64
C PHE A 100 -8.86 -7.72 0.22
N ASN A 101 -9.82 -8.62 0.02
CA ASN A 101 -10.39 -8.87 -1.32
C ASN A 101 -10.97 -7.58 -1.93
N ARG A 102 -11.63 -6.75 -1.12
CA ARG A 102 -12.18 -5.47 -1.58
C ARG A 102 -11.10 -4.42 -1.81
N GLN A 103 -10.20 -4.23 -0.84
CA GLN A 103 -9.18 -3.17 -0.88
C GLN A 103 -8.10 -3.41 -1.94
N LEU A 104 -7.74 -4.67 -2.17
CA LEU A 104 -6.68 -5.04 -3.10
C LEU A 104 -7.18 -5.37 -4.51
N ALA A 105 -8.49 -5.27 -4.78
CA ALA A 105 -9.05 -5.52 -6.10
C ALA A 105 -8.35 -4.74 -7.24
N PRO A 106 -8.03 -3.43 -7.09
CA PRO A 106 -7.31 -2.70 -8.14
C PRO A 106 -5.88 -3.21 -8.38
N PHE A 107 -5.19 -3.62 -7.31
CA PHE A 107 -3.85 -4.19 -7.41
C PHE A 107 -3.90 -5.55 -8.12
N ILE A 108 -4.81 -6.42 -7.71
CA ILE A 108 -5.00 -7.77 -8.28
C ILE A 108 -5.37 -7.69 -9.75
N ALA A 109 -6.28 -6.79 -10.14
CA ALA A 109 -6.64 -6.58 -11.54
C ALA A 109 -5.45 -6.05 -12.38
N GLY A 110 -4.42 -5.49 -11.74
CA GLY A 110 -3.19 -5.02 -12.37
C GLY A 110 -2.13 -6.10 -12.57
N LEU A 111 -2.26 -7.26 -11.91
CA LEU A 111 -1.28 -8.34 -11.99
C LEU A 111 -1.16 -8.83 -13.44
N GLY A 112 0.07 -8.91 -13.95
CA GLY A 112 0.36 -9.32 -15.33
C GLY A 112 0.33 -8.19 -16.37
N ARG A 113 0.09 -6.93 -15.96
CA ARG A 113 0.21 -5.72 -16.82
C ARG A 113 1.47 -4.90 -16.51
N GLU A 114 2.50 -5.55 -16.02
CA GLU A 114 3.72 -4.97 -15.46
C GLU A 114 4.99 -5.39 -16.17
#